data_AF-A0A1B8YGD4-F1
#
_entry.id   AF-A0A1B8YGD4-F1
#
_cell.length_a   1.000
_cell.length_b   1.000
_cell.length_c   1.000
_cell.angle_alpha   90.00
_cell.angle_beta   90.00
_cell.angle_gamma   90.00
#
_symmetry.space_group_name_H-M   'P 1'
#
loop_
_entity.id
_entity.type
_entity.pdbx_description
1 polymer ?
#
loop_
_entity_poly.entity_id
_entity_poly.type
_entity_poly.pdbx_seq_one_letter_code
_entity_poly.pdbx_strand_id
1 'polypeptide(L)'
;MTDYSTTTARTRAVNSVLSEMTKQDERWGADRDHHPFVWASILGEEVGEFHQAILHDVFGGNHSGTARDEAVQIAAVALQVIEYYDRKS
;
A
#
# COMPACT_ATOMS: atom_id res chain seq x y z
N MET A 1 -15.70 5.64 -25.25
CA MET A 1 -14.29 5.61 -25.68
C MET A 1 -13.46 6.00 -24.47
N THR A 2 -12.88 5.03 -23.78
CA THR A 2 -12.03 5.29 -22.61
C THR A 2 -10.78 6.02 -23.08
N ASP A 3 -10.48 7.17 -22.50
CA ASP A 3 -9.27 7.93 -22.82
C ASP A 3 -8.03 7.08 -22.53
N TYR A 4 -7.17 6.89 -23.55
CA TYR A 4 -5.93 6.13 -23.48
C TYR A 4 -5.04 6.61 -22.32
N SER A 5 -5.05 7.92 -22.02
CA SER A 5 -4.33 8.53 -20.91
C SER A 5 -4.76 7.97 -19.54
N THR A 6 -6.07 7.78 -19.35
CA THR A 6 -6.63 7.23 -18.10
C THR A 6 -6.27 5.75 -17.94
N THR A 7 -6.28 4.99 -19.03
CA THR A 7 -5.84 3.58 -19.03
C THR A 7 -4.38 3.47 -18.64
N THR A 8 -3.50 4.30 -19.20
CA THR A 8 -2.07 4.30 -18.82
C THR A 8 -1.85 4.70 -17.36
N ALA A 9 -2.56 5.70 -16.84
CA ALA A 9 -2.45 6.12 -15.45
C ALA A 9 -2.88 5.01 -14.47
N ARG A 10 -4.00 4.34 -14.77
CA ARG A 10 -4.48 3.18 -13.99
C ARG A 10 -3.45 2.05 -13.98
N THR A 11 -2.90 1.70 -15.13
CA THR A 11 -1.86 0.66 -15.23
C THR A 11 -0.64 1.00 -14.39
N ARG A 12 -0.19 2.26 -14.38
CA ARG A 12 0.94 2.68 -13.54
C ARG A 12 0.65 2.51 -12.05
N ALA A 13 -0.55 2.87 -11.60
CA ALA A 13 -0.93 2.74 -10.20
C ALA A 13 -0.94 1.27 -9.76
N VAL A 14 -1.59 0.39 -10.53
CA VAL A 14 -1.61 -1.06 -10.23
C VAL A 14 -0.20 -1.64 -10.22
N ASN A 15 0.65 -1.27 -11.19
CA ASN A 15 2.04 -1.75 -11.22
C ASN A 15 2.85 -1.27 -10.01
N SER A 16 2.62 -0.06 -9.50
CA SER A 16 3.26 0.39 -8.26
C SER A 16 2.86 -0.48 -7.08
N VAL A 17 1.58 -0.85 -6.98
CA VAL A 17 1.08 -1.70 -5.89
C VAL A 17 1.68 -3.11 -5.96
N LEU A 18 1.69 -3.73 -7.14
CA LEU A 18 2.30 -5.05 -7.31
C LEU A 18 3.81 -5.03 -7.01
N SER A 19 4.52 -3.98 -7.44
CA SER A 19 5.94 -3.81 -7.12
C SER A 19 6.18 -3.64 -5.63
N GLU A 20 5.29 -2.95 -4.91
CA GLU A 20 5.41 -2.77 -3.47
C GLU A 20 5.16 -4.09 -2.72
N MET A 21 4.15 -4.87 -3.13
CA MET A 21 3.94 -6.21 -2.60
C MET A 21 5.21 -7.08 -2.73
N THR A 22 5.87 -7.08 -3.89
CA THR A 22 7.14 -7.80 -4.09
C THR A 22 8.23 -7.33 -3.12
N LYS A 23 8.39 -6.02 -2.90
CA LYS A 23 9.38 -5.52 -1.94
C LYS A 23 9.06 -5.94 -0.51
N GLN A 24 7.78 -5.92 -0.12
CA GLN A 24 7.35 -6.34 1.21
C GLN A 24 7.59 -7.85 1.41
N ASP A 25 7.35 -8.66 0.38
CA ASP A 25 7.65 -10.10 0.39
C ASP A 25 9.15 -10.38 0.50
N GLU A 26 9.98 -9.63 -0.22
CA GLU A 26 11.45 -9.72 -0.12
C GLU A 26 11.96 -9.32 1.27
N ARG A 27 11.36 -8.28 1.86
CA ARG A 27 11.78 -7.73 3.15
C ARG A 27 11.31 -8.55 4.34
N TRP A 28 10.10 -9.07 4.29
CA TRP A 28 9.41 -9.67 5.44
C TRP A 28 9.01 -11.15 5.25
N GLY A 29 9.27 -11.71 4.06
CA GLY A 29 8.88 -13.05 3.67
C GLY A 29 7.49 -13.08 3.02
N ALA A 30 7.33 -13.89 1.97
CA ALA A 30 6.08 -14.01 1.21
C ALA A 30 5.02 -14.89 1.91
N ASP A 31 5.42 -15.87 2.73
CA ASP A 31 4.50 -16.82 3.37
C ASP A 31 3.99 -16.31 4.72
N ARG A 32 3.33 -15.14 4.71
CA ARG A 32 2.80 -14.50 5.91
C ARG A 32 1.38 -15.03 6.21
N ASP A 33 1.26 -15.70 7.34
CA ASP A 33 -0.01 -16.17 7.93
C ASP A 33 -0.28 -15.48 9.27
N HIS A 34 -0.22 -14.15 9.28
CA HIS A 34 -0.43 -13.37 10.49
C HIS A 34 -1.88 -13.44 10.99
N HIS A 35 -2.04 -13.36 12.31
CA HIS A 35 -3.36 -13.20 12.93
C HIS A 35 -4.05 -11.93 12.37
N PRO A 36 -5.39 -11.90 12.16
CA PRO A 36 -6.09 -10.73 11.61
C PRO A 36 -5.82 -9.41 12.35
N PHE A 37 -5.61 -9.47 13.67
CA PHE A 37 -5.19 -8.30 14.47
C PHE A 37 -3.86 -7.69 14.00
N VAL A 38 -2.88 -8.53 13.65
CA VAL A 38 -1.58 -8.09 13.17
C VAL A 38 -1.72 -7.47 11.78
N TRP A 39 -2.48 -8.10 10.88
CA TRP A 39 -2.81 -7.52 9.57
C TRP A 39 -3.48 -6.15 9.69
N ALA A 40 -4.46 -6.02 10.59
CA ALA A 40 -5.13 -4.75 10.86
C ALA A 40 -4.16 -3.68 11.41
N SER A 41 -3.20 -4.10 12.24
CA SER A 41 -2.18 -3.21 12.80
C SER A 41 -1.22 -2.70 11.73
N ILE A 42 -0.73 -3.59 10.85
CA ILE A 42 0.15 -3.22 9.72
C ILE A 42 -0.59 -2.25 8.79
N LEU A 43 -1.83 -2.56 8.41
CA LEU A 43 -2.61 -1.65 7.57
C LEU A 43 -2.84 -0.29 8.25
N GLY A 44 -3.07 -0.29 9.57
CA GLY A 44 -3.23 0.94 10.35
C GLY A 44 -1.96 1.79 10.42
N GLU A 45 -0.78 1.17 10.44
CA GLU A 45 0.52 1.84 10.38
C GLU A 45 0.67 2.62 9.07
N GLU A 46 0.44 1.97 7.92
CA GLU A 46 0.52 2.61 6.59
C GLU A 46 -0.47 3.79 6.45
N VAL A 47 -1.68 3.66 7.01
CA VAL A 47 -2.66 4.76 7.05
C VAL A 47 -2.16 5.92 7.92
N GLY A 48 -1.50 5.63 9.03
CA GLY A 48 -0.87 6.62 9.89
C GLY A 48 0.24 7.39 9.16
N GLU A 49 1.12 6.68 8.47
CA GLU A 49 2.20 7.27 7.67
C GLU A 49 1.66 8.14 6.53
N PHE A 50 0.60 7.70 5.86
CA PHE A 50 -0.09 8.52 4.85
C PHE A 50 -0.61 9.83 5.42
N HIS A 51 -1.28 9.79 6.58
CA HIS A 51 -1.74 11.02 7.24
C HIS A 51 -0.59 11.93 7.64
N GLN A 52 0.51 11.35 8.14
CA GLN A 52 1.72 12.10 8.50
C GLN A 52 2.36 12.76 7.28
N ALA A 53 2.42 12.07 6.14
CA ALA A 53 2.94 12.62 4.89
C ALA A 53 2.11 13.83 4.42
N ILE A 54 0.77 13.71 4.44
CA ILE A 54 -0.13 14.83 4.10
C ILE A 54 0.03 16.01 5.07
N LEU A 55 0.17 15.75 6.36
CA LEU A 55 0.43 16.80 7.36
C LEU A 55 1.76 17.52 7.05
N HIS A 56 2.81 16.75 6.76
CA HIS A 56 4.14 17.27 6.46
C HIS A 56 4.20 18.02 5.13
N ASP A 57 3.36 17.68 4.14
CA ASP A 57 3.20 18.45 2.91
C ASP A 57 2.64 19.86 3.15
N VAL A 58 1.75 20.01 4.13
CA VAL A 58 1.10 21.29 4.44
C VAL A 58 1.93 22.15 5.38
N PHE A 59 2.50 21.54 6.43
CA PHE A 59 3.15 22.26 7.53
C PHE A 59 4.69 22.16 7.51
N GLY A 60 5.25 21.43 6.55
CA GLY A 60 6.65 21.08 6.50
C GLY A 60 6.97 19.91 7.42
N GLY A 61 7.91 19.05 6.99
CA GLY A 61 8.37 17.91 7.75
C GLY A 61 9.18 16.93 6.89
N ASN A 62 9.81 15.96 7.52
CA ASN A 62 10.69 14.99 6.86
C ASN A 62 9.97 13.90 6.04
N HIS A 63 8.63 13.85 6.08
CA HIS A 63 7.79 12.94 5.28
C HIS A 63 7.05 13.68 4.15
N SER A 64 7.36 14.95 3.90
CA SER A 64 6.75 15.66 2.77
C SER A 64 7.16 14.99 1.45
N GLY A 65 6.19 14.84 0.55
CA GLY A 65 6.34 14.22 -0.76
C GLY A 65 6.16 12.70 -0.77
N THR A 66 5.97 12.03 0.37
CA THR A 66 5.84 10.55 0.41
C THR A 66 4.39 10.06 0.35
N ALA A 67 3.39 10.94 0.37
CA ALA A 67 1.98 10.56 0.46
C ALA A 67 1.51 9.60 -0.65
N ARG A 68 2.06 9.73 -1.88
CA ARG A 68 1.75 8.78 -2.95
C ARG A 68 2.28 7.37 -2.64
N ASP A 69 3.47 7.30 -2.09
CA ASP A 69 4.12 6.02 -1.79
C ASP A 69 3.40 5.34 -0.61
N GLU A 70 3.00 6.08 0.43
CA GLU A 70 2.20 5.52 1.52
C GLU A 70 0.83 5.02 1.04
N ALA A 71 0.18 5.73 0.11
CA ALA A 71 -1.05 5.26 -0.51
C ALA A 71 -0.86 3.94 -1.30
N VAL A 72 0.31 3.75 -1.91
CA VAL A 72 0.68 2.48 -2.58
C VAL A 72 0.90 1.39 -1.55
N GLN A 73 1.57 1.67 -0.42
CA GLN A 73 1.78 0.71 0.67
C GLN A 73 0.45 0.26 1.29
N ILE A 74 -0.48 1.19 1.56
CA ILE A 74 -1.85 0.88 2.01
C ILE A 74 -2.53 -0.10 1.06
N ALA A 75 -2.51 0.19 -0.25
CA ALA A 75 -3.16 -0.66 -1.25
C ALA A 75 -2.49 -2.05 -1.35
N ALA A 76 -1.16 -2.10 -1.23
CA ALA A 76 -0.41 -3.35 -1.23
C ALA A 76 -0.77 -4.21 -0.01
N VAL A 77 -0.81 -3.64 1.19
CA VAL A 77 -1.20 -4.36 2.41
C VAL A 77 -2.66 -4.81 2.33
N ALA A 78 -3.57 -3.96 1.85
CA ALA A 78 -4.97 -4.32 1.69
C ALA A 78 -5.17 -5.53 0.74
N LEU A 79 -4.44 -5.60 -0.37
CA LEU A 79 -4.44 -6.77 -1.25
C LEU A 79 -3.93 -8.02 -0.56
N GLN A 80 -2.82 -7.94 0.18
CA GLN A 80 -2.28 -9.07 0.94
C GLN A 80 -3.26 -9.57 2.01
N VAL A 81 -4.05 -8.67 2.62
CA VAL A 81 -5.14 -9.05 3.55
C VAL A 81 -6.24 -9.82 2.83
N ILE A 82 -6.62 -9.41 1.61
CA ILE A 82 -7.57 -10.16 0.78
C ILE A 82 -7.02 -11.55 0.48
N GLU A 83 -5.77 -11.65 0.01
CA GLU A 83 -5.13 -12.93 -0.28
C GLU A 83 -5.06 -13.84 0.96
N TYR A 84 -4.82 -13.27 2.14
CA TYR A 84 -4.90 -14.01 3.41
C TYR A 84 -6.28 -14.64 3.60
N TYR A 85 -7.37 -13.88 3.44
CA TYR A 85 -8.72 -14.43 3.60
C TYR A 85 -9.08 -15.44 2.50
N ASP A 86 -8.65 -15.20 1.26
CA ASP A 86 -8.86 -16.13 0.13
C ASP A 86 -8.16 -17.48 0.37
N ARG A 87 -7.00 -17.51 1.03
CA ARG A 87 -6.33 -18.76 1.44
C ARG A 87 -7.04 -19.51 2.57
N LYS A 88 -7.91 -18.83 3.33
CA LYS A 88 -8.64 -19.41 4.47
C LYS A 88 -10.05 -19.88 4.11
N SER A 89 -10.57 -19.50 2.94
CA SER A 89 -11.89 -19.89 2.42
C SER A 89 -11.93 -21.28 1.77
#